data_AF-A0A8T5UCW6-F1
#
_entry.id   AF-A0A8T5UCW6-F1
#
_cell.length_a   1.000
_cell.length_b   1.000
_cell.length_c   1.000
_cell.angle_alpha   90.00
_cell.angle_beta   90.00
_cell.angle_gamma   90.00
#
_symmetry.space_group_name_H-M   'P 1'
#
loop_
_entity.id
_entity.type
_entity.pdbx_description
1 polymer ?
#
loop_
_entity_poly.entity_id
_entity_poly.type
_entity_poly.pdbx_seq_one_letter_code
_entity_poly.pdbx_strand_id
1 'polypeptide(L)' 'MSDKKLPLPPTLPPSIITSDNFCLFHKGDLSEDIYTCPKCKTIYCLECAKKAQADRKPCIKCKQIVLL' A
#
# COMPACT_ATOMS: atom_id res chain seq x y z
N MET A 1 -29.18 39.50 24.69
CA MET A 1 -28.66 38.14 24.49
C MET A 1 -28.40 38.01 23.00
N SER A 2 -27.14 37.89 22.59
CA SER A 2 -26.77 37.79 21.17
C SER A 2 -26.06 36.46 20.96
N ASP A 3 -26.85 35.47 20.59
CA ASP A 3 -26.41 34.14 20.20
C ASP A 3 -25.56 34.25 18.92
N LYS A 4 -24.24 34.43 19.13
CA LYS A 4 -23.24 34.41 18.06
C LYS A 4 -23.20 32.98 17.49
N LYS A 5 -24.01 32.71 16.46
CA LYS A 5 -23.84 31.55 15.58
C LYS A 5 -22.47 31.66 14.92
N LEU A 6 -21.49 30.98 15.51
CA LEU A 6 -20.19 30.79 14.88
C LEU A 6 -20.41 30.01 13.57
N PRO A 7 -19.68 30.35 12.48
CA PRO A 7 -19.73 29.56 11.26
C PRO A 7 -19.24 28.15 11.58
N LEU A 8 -19.91 27.15 11.00
CA LEU A 8 -19.51 25.76 11.13
C LEU A 8 -18.05 25.61 10.69
N PRO A 9 -17.22 24.85 11.41
CA PRO A 9 -15.86 24.58 10.98
C PRO A 9 -15.88 23.91 9.60
N PRO A 10 -14.87 24.17 8.75
CA PRO A 10 -14.77 23.51 7.46
C PRO A 10 -14.71 22.00 7.68
N THR A 11 -15.67 21.28 7.12
CA THR A 11 -15.71 19.82 7.12
C THR A 11 -14.54 19.30 6.31
N LEU A 12 -13.59 18.62 6.96
CA LEU A 12 -12.54 17.89 6.27
C LEU A 12 -13.19 16.80 5.38
N PRO A 13 -12.73 16.60 4.14
CA PRO A 13 -13.21 15.49 3.33
C PRO A 13 -12.95 14.17 4.08
N PRO A 14 -13.84 13.16 3.93
CA PRO A 14 -13.62 11.86 4.52
C PRO A 14 -12.26 11.34 4.07
N SER A 15 -11.49 10.77 4.99
CA SER A 15 -10.24 10.10 4.69
C SER A 15 -10.53 9.00 3.67
N ILE A 16 -10.33 9.31 2.39
CA ILE A 16 -10.37 8.32 1.32
C ILE A 16 -9.22 7.39 1.68
N ILE A 17 -9.57 6.22 2.22
CA ILE A 17 -8.64 5.10 2.30
C ILE A 17 -8.44 4.75 0.84
N THR A 18 -7.45 5.37 0.21
CA THR A 18 -6.98 4.97 -1.10
C THR A 18 -6.58 3.52 -0.90
N SER A 19 -7.40 2.61 -1.38
CA SER A 19 -7.09 1.19 -1.36
C SER A 19 -5.89 1.02 -2.28
N ASP A 20 -4.69 1.11 -1.71
CA ASP A 20 -3.37 0.93 -2.33
C ASP A 20 -3.18 -0.55 -2.75
N ASN A 21 -4.16 -1.10 -3.47
CA ASN A 21 -4.16 -2.45 -4.02
C ASN A 21 -3.32 -2.46 -5.31
N PHE A 22 -2.10 -1.92 -5.31
CA PHE A 22 -1.22 -1.90 -6.47
C PHE A 22 0.08 -2.69 -6.23
N CYS A 23 0.32 -3.71 -7.05
CA CYS A 23 1.54 -4.48 -7.05
C CYS A 23 2.57 -3.88 -8.00
N LEU A 24 3.71 -3.44 -7.46
CA LEU A 24 4.80 -2.85 -8.25
C LEU A 24 5.54 -3.86 -9.15
N PHE A 25 5.41 -5.17 -8.89
CA PHE A 25 6.11 -6.21 -9.68
C PHE A 25 5.45 -6.45 -11.03
N HIS A 26 4.14 -6.62 -11.07
CA HIS A 26 3.38 -6.80 -12.32
C HIS A 26 2.71 -5.52 -12.80
N LYS A 27 2.84 -4.41 -12.04
CA LYS A 27 2.26 -3.09 -12.35
C LYS A 27 0.74 -3.16 -12.58
N GLY A 28 0.02 -3.76 -11.64
CA GLY A 28 -1.43 -3.89 -11.68
C GLY A 28 -1.99 -4.15 -10.29
N ASP A 29 -3.23 -4.60 -10.21
CA ASP A 29 -3.91 -4.77 -8.93
C ASP A 29 -3.30 -5.87 -8.05
N LEU A 30 -3.35 -5.67 -6.74
CA LEU A 30 -2.97 -6.67 -5.73
C LEU A 30 -3.96 -7.83 -5.77
N SER A 31 -3.44 -9.05 -5.85
CA SER A 31 -4.22 -10.28 -5.73
C SER A 31 -4.69 -10.46 -4.27
N GLU A 32 -5.69 -11.32 -4.04
CA GLU A 32 -6.15 -11.69 -2.69
C GLU A 32 -5.01 -12.19 -1.79
N ASP A 33 -4.02 -12.87 -2.38
CA ASP A 33 -2.80 -13.29 -1.70
C ASP A 33 -1.74 -12.17 -1.70
N ILE A 34 -1.60 -11.56 -0.53
CA ILE A 34 -0.74 -10.40 -0.31
C ILE A 34 0.52 -10.82 0.46
N TYR A 35 1.68 -10.52 -0.11
CA TYR A 35 2.97 -10.59 0.57
C TYR A 35 3.41 -9.20 1.02
N THR A 36 3.63 -9.05 2.32
CA THR A 36 4.21 -7.83 2.88
C THR A 36 5.70 -8.04 3.13
N CYS A 37 6.53 -7.22 2.48
CA CYS A 37 7.98 -7.31 2.69
C CYS A 37 8.34 -6.97 4.15
N PRO A 38 9.06 -7.82 4.89
CA PRO A 38 9.36 -7.60 6.31
C PRO A 38 10.29 -6.40 6.55
N LYS A 39 11.03 -5.94 5.53
CA LYS A 39 11.96 -4.81 5.64
C LYS A 39 11.31 -3.46 5.38
N CYS A 40 10.60 -3.31 4.26
CA CYS A 40 10.05 -2.03 3.82
C CYS A 40 8.53 -1.91 3.99
N LYS A 41 7.88 -2.96 4.53
CA LYS A 41 6.42 -3.08 4.67
C LYS A 41 5.67 -2.80 3.37
N THR A 42 6.34 -3.00 2.23
CA THR A 42 5.71 -2.80 0.92
C THR A 42 4.91 -4.03 0.59
N ILE A 43 3.70 -3.76 0.13
CA ILE A 43 2.69 -4.75 -0.18
C ILE A 43 2.89 -5.16 -1.64
N TYR A 44 2.99 -6.47 -1.88
CA TYR A 44 3.16 -7.10 -3.18
C TYR A 44 2.24 -8.30 -3.30
N CYS A 45 1.98 -8.79 -4.51
CA CYS A 45 1.32 -10.09 -4.65
C CYS A 45 2.25 -11.21 -4.20
N LEU A 46 1.70 -12.20 -3.52
CA LEU A 46 2.42 -13.39 -3.06
C LEU A 46 3.00 -14.16 -4.26
N GLU A 47 2.27 -14.21 -5.37
CA GLU A 47 2.75 -14.80 -6.63
C GLU A 47 3.95 -14.05 -7.21
N CYS A 48 3.92 -12.71 -7.16
CA CYS A 48 5.03 -11.89 -7.61
C CYS A 48 6.25 -12.03 -6.69
N ALA A 49 6.03 -12.12 -5.38
CA ALA A 49 7.08 -12.37 -4.41
C ALA A 49 7.74 -13.74 -4.63
N LYS A 50 6.94 -14.80 -4.87
CA LYS A 50 7.44 -16.15 -5.22
C LYS A 50 8.24 -16.14 -6.53
N LYS A 51 7.72 -15.51 -7.58
CA LYS A 51 8.46 -15.35 -8.85
C LYS A 51 9.75 -14.58 -8.65
N ALA A 52 9.73 -13.49 -7.88
CA ALA A 52 10.92 -12.71 -7.59
C ALA A 52 11.95 -13.50 -6.77
N GLN A 53 11.52 -14.32 -5.81
CA GLN A 53 12.40 -15.22 -5.06
C GLN A 53 13.07 -16.25 -5.99
N ALA A 54 12.31 -16.88 -6.89
CA ALA A 54 12.83 -17.83 -7.87
C ALA A 54 13.82 -17.17 -8.85
N ASP A 55 13.51 -15.96 -9.33
CA ASP A 55 14.33 -15.18 -10.25
C ASP A 55 15.48 -14.41 -9.55
N ARG A 56 15.64 -14.58 -8.22
CA ARG A 56 16.54 -13.81 -7.34
C ARG A 56 16.41 -12.30 -7.50
N LYS A 57 15.23 -11.81 -7.88
CA LYS A 57 14.94 -10.38 -7.98
C LYS A 57 14.74 -9.77 -6.59
N PRO A 58 15.44 -8.66 -6.28
CA PRO A 58 15.24 -7.95 -5.04
C PRO A 58 13.92 -7.17 -5.04
N CYS A 59 13.42 -6.87 -3.83
CA CYS A 59 12.30 -5.97 -3.61
C CYS A 59 12.58 -4.61 -4.25
N ILE A 60 11.63 -4.10 -5.04
CA ILE A 60 11.78 -2.84 -5.80
C ILE A 60 12.07 -1.65 -4.87
N LYS A 61 11.51 -1.66 -3.64
CA LYS A 61 11.61 -0.52 -2.71
C LYS A 61 12.86 -0.56 -1.85
N CYS A 62 13.26 -1.71 -1.32
CA CYS A 62 14.43 -1.82 -0.41
C CYS A 62 15.65 -2.51 -1.01
N LYS A 63 15.57 -2.98 -2.26
CA LYS A 63 16.63 -3.75 -2.95
C LYS A 63 17.12 -4.98 -2.18
N GLN A 64 16.38 -5.44 -1.17
CA GLN A 64 16.67 -6.67 -0.43
C GLN A 64 16.03 -7.85 -1.13
N ILE A 65 16.68 -9.01 -1.07
CA ILE A 65 16.12 -10.26 -1.62
C ILE A 65 14.77 -10.50 -0.96
N VAL A 66 13.76 -10.80 -1.77
CA VAL A 66 12.44 -11.18 -1.28
C VAL A 66 12.58 -12.55 -0.62
N LEU A 67 12.77 -12.53 0.70
CA LEU A 67 12.75 -13.71 1.55
C LEU A 67 11.30 -13.92 1.96
N LEU A 68 10.63 -14.82 1.23
CA LEU A 68 9.37 -15.41 1.64
C LEU A 68 9.63 -16.39 2.79
#